data_AF-A0A845AW73-F1
#
_entry.id   AF-A0A845AW73-F1
#
_cell.length_a   1.000
_cell.length_b   1.000
_cell.length_c   1.000
_cell.angle_alpha   90.00
_cell.angle_beta   90.00
_cell.angle_gamma   90.00
#
_symmetry.space_group_name_H-M   'P 1'
#
loop_
_entity.id
_entity.type
_entity.pdbx_description
1 polymer ?
#
loop_
_entity_poly.entity_id
_entity_poly.type
_entity_poly.pdbx_seq_one_letter_code
_entity_poly.pdbx_strand_id
1 'polypeptide(L)'
;MARLENCALARAIEGQERPLVSRGEIIATWRQHNEALVMFLPRQRRSARYPAGLRDGGNLKPGNTMYETLKKEILAEAYGEFAANEDEIIASINAKLDLMIARKIAAGQFFD
;
A
#
# COMPACT_ATOMS: atom_id res chain seq x y z
N MET A 1 -28.48 14.78 1.24
CA MET A 1 -27.79 13.56 1.72
C MET A 1 -27.09 13.71 3.07
N ALA A 2 -26.67 14.90 3.51
CA ALA A 2 -25.97 15.11 4.80
C ALA A 2 -26.68 14.62 6.08
N ARG A 3 -28.02 14.49 6.10
CA ARG A 3 -28.75 14.09 7.32
C ARG A 3 -28.52 12.64 7.72
N LEU A 4 -28.49 11.70 6.77
CA LEU A 4 -28.31 10.28 7.08
C LEU A 4 -26.89 9.99 7.57
N GLU A 5 -25.89 10.63 6.96
CA GLU A 5 -24.49 10.55 7.36
C GLU A 5 -24.28 11.10 8.78
N ASN A 6 -24.88 12.25 9.10
CA ASN A 6 -24.83 12.81 10.45
C ASN A 6 -25.49 11.90 11.49
N CYS A 7 -26.63 11.28 11.15
CA CYS A 7 -27.28 10.29 12.03
C CYS A 7 -26.43 9.03 12.21
N ALA A 8 -25.81 8.55 11.13
CA ALA A 8 -24.91 7.39 11.19
C ALA A 8 -23.68 7.69 12.05
N LEU A 9 -23.09 8.89 11.93
CA LEU A 9 -21.97 9.34 12.74
C LEU A 9 -22.37 9.48 14.22
N ALA A 10 -23.50 10.13 14.51
CA ALA A 10 -24.01 10.27 15.86
C ALA A 10 -24.21 8.89 16.52
N ARG A 11 -24.85 7.95 15.81
CA ARG A 11 -25.03 6.57 16.29
C ARG A 11 -23.71 5.83 16.49
N ALA A 12 -22.73 6.06 15.64
CA ALA A 12 -21.42 5.42 15.76
C ALA A 12 -20.64 5.94 16.98
N ILE A 13 -20.82 7.22 17.35
CA ILE A 13 -20.24 7.84 18.55
C ILE A 13 -20.97 7.36 19.82
N GLU A 14 -22.31 7.47 19.84
CA GLU A 14 -23.12 7.07 21.00
C GLU A 14 -23.07 5.57 21.27
N GLY A 15 -22.88 4.76 20.23
CA GLY A 15 -22.96 3.30 20.30
C GLY A 15 -24.40 2.78 20.11
N GLN A 16 -24.53 1.46 19.99
CA GLN A 16 -25.82 0.78 19.82
C GLN A 16 -26.08 -0.18 20.97
N GLU A 17 -27.27 -0.15 21.55
CA GLU A 17 -27.71 -1.17 22.51
C GLU A 17 -27.94 -2.50 21.76
N ARG A 18 -27.30 -3.57 22.23
CA ARG A 18 -27.46 -4.91 21.70
C ARG A 18 -27.95 -5.85 22.80
N PRO A 19 -29.04 -6.60 22.55
CA PRO A 19 -29.52 -7.58 23.51
C PRO A 19 -28.55 -8.76 23.58
N LEU A 20 -28.28 -9.21 24.79
CA LEU A 20 -27.67 -10.49 25.10
C LEU A 20 -28.80 -11.50 25.32
N VAL A 21 -28.91 -12.46 24.40
CA VAL A 21 -29.99 -13.45 24.39
C VAL A 21 -29.44 -14.81 24.77
N SER A 22 -30.19 -15.56 25.57
CA SER A 22 -29.92 -16.97 25.86
C SER A 22 -31.24 -17.71 25.95
N ARG A 23 -31.31 -18.92 25.34
CA ARG A 23 -32.52 -19.75 25.31
C ARG A 23 -33.79 -19.03 24.82
N GLY A 24 -33.63 -18.01 23.96
CA GLY A 24 -34.76 -17.22 23.44
C GLY A 24 -35.22 -16.07 24.33
N GLU A 25 -34.60 -15.89 25.51
CA GLU A 25 -34.89 -14.78 26.43
C GLU A 25 -33.77 -13.74 26.41
N ILE A 26 -34.14 -12.47 26.54
CA ILE A 26 -33.18 -11.36 26.68
C ILE A 26 -32.71 -11.33 28.14
N ILE A 27 -31.44 -11.70 28.36
CA ILE A 27 -30.82 -11.71 29.69
C ILE A 27 -30.32 -10.32 30.08
N ALA A 28 -29.77 -9.57 29.12
CA ALA A 28 -29.23 -8.24 29.36
C ALA A 28 -29.19 -7.43 28.07
N THR A 29 -28.89 -6.14 28.18
CA THR A 29 -28.51 -5.28 27.05
C THR A 29 -27.14 -4.68 27.33
N TRP A 30 -26.32 -4.57 26.30
CA TRP A 30 -25.02 -3.92 26.39
C TRP A 30 -24.82 -2.97 25.22
N ARG A 31 -24.07 -1.90 25.47
CA ARG A 31 -23.77 -0.89 24.46
C ARG A 31 -22.51 -1.24 23.69
N GLN A 32 -22.65 -1.50 22.39
CA GLN A 32 -21.53 -1.70 21.48
C GLN A 32 -21.14 -0.38 20.82
N HIS A 33 -19.91 0.08 21.09
CA HIS A 33 -19.33 1.24 20.40
C HIS A 33 -18.64 0.82 19.09
N ASN A 34 -18.50 1.77 18.16
CA ASN A 34 -17.76 1.53 16.92
C ASN A 34 -16.25 1.51 17.21
N GLU A 35 -15.67 0.31 17.28
CA GLU A 35 -14.24 0.12 17.56
C GLU A 35 -13.32 0.81 16.55
N ALA A 36 -13.74 0.99 15.30
CA ALA A 36 -12.93 1.70 14.32
C ALA A 36 -12.76 3.18 14.68
N LEU A 37 -13.81 3.81 15.22
CA LEU A 37 -13.75 5.18 15.74
C LEU A 37 -12.99 5.25 17.07
N VAL A 38 -13.20 4.28 17.96
CA VAL A 38 -12.47 4.22 19.25
C VAL A 38 -10.97 4.08 19.01
N MET A 39 -10.57 3.23 18.06
CA MET A 39 -9.16 2.98 17.75
C MET A 39 -8.55 4.04 16.83
N PHE A 40 -9.34 4.93 16.23
CA PHE A 40 -8.84 6.00 15.36
C PHE A 40 -7.79 6.87 16.07
N LEU A 41 -8.13 7.43 17.24
CA LEU A 41 -7.24 8.34 17.95
C LEU A 41 -5.98 7.64 18.52
N PRO A 42 -6.09 6.46 19.16
CA PRO A 42 -4.91 5.69 19.59
C PRO A 42 -3.97 5.30 18.44
N ARG A 43 -4.51 4.94 17.27
CA ARG A 43 -3.70 4.62 16.08
C ARG A 43 -2.91 5.83 15.58
N GLN A 44 -3.50 7.02 15.61
CA GLN A 44 -2.82 8.25 15.19
C GLN A 44 -1.74 8.70 16.19
N ARG A 45 -2.04 8.63 17.50
CA ARG A 45 -1.12 9.15 18.54
C ARG A 45 -0.08 8.15 19.04
N ARG A 46 -0.35 6.85 18.94
CA ARG A 46 0.49 5.77 19.46
C ARG A 46 0.56 4.61 18.46
N SER A 47 0.83 4.93 17.20
CA SER A 47 0.90 3.98 16.08
C SER A 47 1.83 2.80 16.34
N ALA A 48 2.93 2.99 17.07
CA ALA A 48 3.86 1.92 17.42
C ALA A 48 3.23 0.83 18.32
N ARG A 49 2.26 1.21 19.17
CA ARG A 49 1.55 0.29 20.09
C ARG A 49 0.27 -0.25 19.46
N TYR A 50 -0.41 0.59 18.68
CA TYR A 50 -1.66 0.27 18.01
C TYR A 50 -1.45 0.43 16.50
N PRO A 51 -0.72 -0.49 15.85
CA PRO A 51 -0.55 -0.41 14.41
C PRO A 51 -1.92 -0.54 13.74
N ALA A 52 -2.18 0.33 12.78
CA ALA A 52 -3.28 0.11 11.86
C ALA A 52 -2.98 -1.21 11.13
N GLY A 53 -3.96 -2.13 11.08
CA GLY A 53 -3.75 -3.48 10.56
C GLY A 53 -3.20 -3.50 9.12
N LEU A 54 -2.89 -4.68 8.59
CA LEU A 54 -2.28 -4.84 7.26
C LEU A 54 -3.00 -4.06 6.14
N ARG A 55 -4.31 -3.86 6.28
CA ARG A 55 -5.17 -3.10 5.35
C ARG A 55 -4.86 -1.60 5.27
N ASP A 56 -4.26 -1.02 6.31
CA ASP A 56 -3.95 0.41 6.42
C ASP A 56 -2.43 0.69 6.32
N GLY A 57 -1.63 -0.28 5.87
CA GLY A 57 -0.20 -0.10 5.57
C GLY A 57 0.73 0.06 6.78
N GLY A 58 0.22 -0.08 8.01
CA GLY A 58 0.93 0.29 9.25
C GLY A 58 2.25 -0.46 9.52
N ASN A 59 2.49 -1.60 8.86
CA ASN A 59 3.69 -2.43 9.05
C ASN A 59 4.35 -2.88 7.74
N LEU A 60 4.09 -2.22 6.61
CA LEU A 60 4.75 -2.55 5.34
C LEU A 60 6.17 -1.96 5.32
N LYS A 61 7.07 -2.58 6.10
CA LYS A 61 8.49 -2.23 6.21
C LYS A 61 9.35 -3.43 5.86
N PRO A 62 10.61 -3.21 5.44
CA PRO A 62 11.60 -4.29 5.29
C PRO A 62 11.63 -5.22 6.51
N GLY A 63 11.67 -6.53 6.26
CA GLY A 63 11.62 -7.56 7.30
C GLY A 63 10.21 -8.08 7.66
N ASN A 64 9.13 -7.47 7.17
CA ASN A 64 7.79 -8.05 7.25
C ASN A 64 7.60 -9.12 6.16
N THR A 65 7.04 -10.28 6.50
CA THR A 65 6.74 -11.36 5.55
C THR A 65 6.00 -10.87 4.30
N MET A 66 4.96 -10.05 4.46
CA MET A 66 4.17 -9.52 3.34
C MET A 66 4.95 -8.51 2.49
N TYR A 67 5.86 -7.74 3.11
CA TYR A 67 6.74 -6.83 2.37
C TYR A 67 7.70 -7.62 1.49
N GLU A 68 8.30 -8.68 2.03
CA GLU A 68 9.26 -9.50 1.29
C GLU A 68 8.60 -10.31 0.16
N THR A 69 7.35 -10.78 0.33
CA THR A 69 6.60 -11.44 -0.75
C THR A 69 6.27 -10.46 -1.87
N LEU A 70 5.72 -9.30 -1.53
CA LEU A 70 5.37 -8.28 -2.53
C LEU A 70 6.63 -7.77 -3.26
N LYS A 71 7.73 -7.57 -2.53
CA LYS A 71 9.01 -7.19 -3.12
C LYS A 71 9.50 -8.23 -4.14
N LYS A 72 9.34 -9.52 -3.85
CA LYS A 72 9.69 -10.59 -4.80
C LYS A 72 8.82 -10.57 -6.05
N GLU A 73 7.50 -10.41 -5.88
CA GLU A 73 6.55 -10.33 -6.99
C GLU A 73 6.85 -9.15 -7.91
N ILE A 74 7.00 -7.94 -7.34
CA ILE A 74 7.34 -6.71 -8.09
C ILE A 74 8.68 -6.87 -8.81
N LEU A 75 9.69 -7.45 -8.16
CA LEU A 75 10.97 -7.68 -8.82
C LEU A 75 10.82 -8.68 -9.98
N ALA A 76 10.07 -9.76 -9.81
CA ALA A 76 9.85 -10.74 -10.87
C ALA A 76 9.12 -10.12 -12.08
N GLU A 77 8.12 -9.28 -11.84
CA GLU A 77 7.41 -8.54 -12.88
C GLU A 77 8.36 -7.58 -13.61
N ALA A 78 9.12 -6.76 -12.87
CA ALA A 78 10.09 -5.85 -13.45
C ALA A 78 11.14 -6.58 -14.29
N TYR A 79 11.72 -7.67 -13.78
CA TYR A 79 12.69 -8.47 -14.56
C TYR A 79 12.05 -9.10 -15.80
N GLY A 80 10.78 -9.49 -15.75
CA GLY A 80 10.04 -9.97 -16.93
C GLY A 80 9.88 -8.88 -17.99
N GLU A 81 9.52 -7.66 -17.60
CA GLU A 81 9.43 -6.51 -18.50
C GLU A 81 10.79 -6.10 -19.08
N PHE A 82 11.86 -6.13 -18.27
CA PHE A 82 13.21 -5.86 -18.75
C PHE A 82 13.69 -6.90 -19.75
N ALA A 83 13.46 -8.19 -19.49
CA ALA A 83 13.82 -9.27 -20.40
C ALA A 83 13.07 -9.16 -21.74
N ALA A 84 11.79 -8.77 -21.71
CA ALA A 84 11.00 -8.56 -22.93
C ALA A 84 11.54 -7.42 -23.82
N ASN A 85 12.21 -6.43 -23.22
CA ASN A 85 12.70 -5.23 -23.89
C ASN A 85 14.24 -5.19 -24.01
N GLU A 86 14.94 -6.26 -23.62
CA GLU A 86 16.41 -6.29 -23.54
C GLU A 86 17.04 -5.99 -24.91
N ASP A 87 16.56 -6.63 -25.97
CA ASP A 87 17.04 -6.43 -27.33
C ASP A 87 16.81 -5.00 -27.84
N GLU A 88 15.65 -4.41 -27.51
CA GLU A 88 15.34 -3.02 -27.88
C GLU A 88 16.24 -2.03 -27.13
N ILE A 89 16.51 -2.29 -25.84
CA ILE A 89 17.43 -1.49 -25.03
C ILE A 89 18.84 -1.58 -25.62
N ILE A 90 19.33 -2.78 -25.93
CA ILE A 90 20.64 -3.01 -26.55
C ILE A 90 20.72 -2.28 -27.91
N ALA A 91 19.70 -2.40 -28.74
CA ALA A 91 19.62 -1.71 -30.02
C ALA A 91 19.70 -0.18 -29.84
N SER A 92 18.98 0.38 -28.85
CA SER A 92 19.02 1.81 -28.55
C SER A 92 20.41 2.27 -28.05
N ILE A 93 21.08 1.44 -27.24
CA ILE A 93 22.43 1.71 -26.73
C ILE A 93 23.41 1.73 -27.89
N ASN A 94 23.38 0.72 -28.76
CA ASN A 94 24.26 0.65 -29.92
C ASN A 94 24.05 1.82 -30.88
N ALA A 95 22.79 2.17 -31.19
CA ALA A 95 22.49 3.34 -32.01
C ALA A 95 23.06 4.64 -31.40
N LYS A 96 23.02 4.78 -30.07
CA LYS A 96 23.61 5.92 -29.38
C LYS A 96 25.14 5.91 -29.44
N LEU A 97 25.77 4.74 -29.29
CA LEU A 97 27.22 4.58 -29.41
C LEU A 97 27.69 4.93 -30.82
N ASP A 98 26.99 4.47 -31.85
CA ASP A 98 27.30 4.79 -33.24
C ASP A 98 27.26 6.30 -33.50
N LEU A 99 26.25 7.00 -32.96
CA LEU A 99 26.16 8.45 -33.03
C LEU A 99 27.32 9.14 -32.30
N MET A 100 27.76 8.62 -31.15
CA MET A 100 28.91 9.15 -30.41
C MET A 100 30.22 8.94 -31.18
N ILE A 101 30.40 7.78 -31.81
CA ILE A 101 31.54 7.47 -32.67
C ILE A 101 31.57 8.42 -33.86
N ALA A 102 30.44 8.58 -34.57
CA ALA A 102 30.34 9.48 -35.72
C ALA A 102 30.68 10.94 -35.34
N ARG A 103 30.22 11.41 -34.17
CA ARG A 103 30.56 12.74 -33.65
C ARG A 103 32.05 12.89 -33.34
N LYS A 104 32.68 11.87 -32.75
CA LYS A 104 34.12 11.90 -32.44
C LYS A 104 34.99 11.89 -33.70
N ILE A 105 34.63 11.09 -34.69
CA ILE A 105 35.30 11.06 -36.01
C ILE A 105 35.16 12.42 -36.69
N ALA A 106 33.96 13.01 -36.68
CA ALA A 106 33.74 14.36 -37.22
C ALA A 106 34.53 15.45 -36.47
N ALA A 107 34.81 15.24 -35.18
CA ALA A 107 35.65 16.10 -34.36
C ALA A 107 37.16 15.83 -34.50
N GLY A 108 37.58 14.87 -35.34
CA GLY A 108 38.98 14.53 -35.59
C GLY A 108 39.70 13.85 -34.42
N GLN A 109 38.97 13.39 -33.40
CA GLN A 109 39.52 12.69 -32.25
C GLN A 109 39.42 11.18 -32.48
N PHE A 110 40.47 10.60 -33.09
CA PHE A 110 40.60 9.15 -33.20
C PHE A 110 41.08 8.55 -31.87
N PHE A 111 40.61 7.35 -31.55
CA PHE A 111 41.10 6.60 -30.41
C PHE A 111 42.44 5.96 -30.81
N ASP A 112 43.53 6.35 -30.13
CA ASP A 112 44.82 5.64 -30.16
C ASP A 112 44.73 4.31 -29.39
#